data_AF-A0A2D7WFX7-F1
#
_entry.id   AF-A0A2D7WFX7-F1
#
_cell.length_a   1.000
_cell.length_b   1.000
_cell.length_c   1.000
_cell.angle_alpha   90.00
_cell.angle_beta   90.00
_cell.angle_gamma   90.00
#
_symmetry.space_group_name_H-M   'P 1'
#
loop_
_entity.id
_entity.type
_entity.pdbx_description
1 polymer ?
#
loop_
_entity_poly.entity_id
_entity_poly.type
_entity_poly.pdbx_seq_one_letter_code
_entity_poly.pdbx_strand_id
1 'polypeptide(L)'
;MSALTEAIMFIRDGEVVKEMFFAEFEAVLDDVVGVPDFAGQQLQAVFVQINTEMKITGAVFFVISFDKRGRITGNWNIPLRHLLDHASFGPDLGGGVTKVACHSACPVSWYRNQLWDPVMEGHQTFSALVAAVQRNRLGIVSDALNTGPEQTTVSDFFRRHVPPQRGDAEPSVSAAADSATPIFHRRYRERLKALKSAEQLRLATVQQKHQSRFETAEEEFSRQLTEKNDELAALKEMLAGEVAQRRQLEASLNKQQQLLDEQKTEYEGLLESAGSQGAYSEELEKLRKSYEKELKLKLQQQAVEFEERLNRRENELYQRSTEIVELRSELSRLREQNRELLLNDDSKMLQDMAEKGVVFVAYHPGIEHLVIDREEMPSYLRDPQSFAAHRCEVSVERYQRWLQHYRLPICRHQNPAGEYCGQPLIKVMRPKLFREGESDRCKDHRGG
;
A
#
# COMPACT_ATOMS: atom_id res chain seq x y z
N MET A 1 12.65 -9.41 -23.18
CA MET A 1 13.25 -8.84 -21.97
C MET A 1 13.72 -10.01 -21.12
N SER A 2 15.03 -10.15 -20.89
CA SER A 2 15.56 -11.23 -20.05
C SER A 2 15.07 -11.00 -18.61
N ALA A 3 14.48 -12.02 -17.99
CA ALA A 3 14.06 -11.96 -16.60
C ALA A 3 15.31 -11.85 -15.71
N LEU A 4 15.44 -10.73 -14.99
CA LEU A 4 16.52 -10.53 -14.02
C LEU A 4 16.01 -10.92 -12.64
N THR A 5 16.72 -11.82 -11.97
CA THR A 5 16.45 -12.23 -10.60
C THR A 5 17.25 -11.36 -9.64
N GLU A 6 16.61 -10.87 -8.58
CA GLU A 6 17.22 -9.98 -7.60
C GLU A 6 17.41 -10.69 -6.26
N ALA A 7 18.63 -10.64 -5.72
CA ALA A 7 18.98 -11.32 -4.49
C ALA A 7 19.93 -10.49 -3.62
N ILE A 8 19.98 -10.83 -2.33
CA ILE A 8 20.92 -10.24 -1.38
C ILE A 8 21.80 -11.34 -0.79
N MET A 9 23.10 -11.07 -0.80
CA MET A 9 24.14 -11.95 -0.29
C MET A 9 24.83 -11.28 0.90
N PHE A 10 24.84 -11.96 2.05
CA PHE A 10 25.52 -11.50 3.26
C PHE A 10 26.92 -12.09 3.34
N ILE A 11 27.91 -11.22 3.52
CA ILE A 11 29.34 -11.56 3.54
C ILE A 11 29.88 -11.40 4.95
N ARG A 12 30.66 -12.38 5.39
CA ARG A 12 31.46 -12.34 6.63
C ARG A 12 32.82 -12.95 6.35
N ASP A 13 33.89 -12.29 6.78
CA ASP A 13 35.27 -12.76 6.62
C ASP A 13 35.64 -13.16 5.17
N GLY A 14 35.03 -12.49 4.17
CA GLY A 14 35.27 -12.74 2.75
C GLY A 14 34.44 -13.88 2.14
N GLU A 15 33.57 -14.55 2.90
CA GLU A 15 32.70 -15.62 2.42
C GLU A 15 31.21 -15.26 2.50
N VAL A 16 30.42 -15.80 1.57
CA VAL A 16 28.96 -15.64 1.57
C VAL A 16 28.36 -16.61 2.60
N VAL A 17 27.80 -16.05 3.68
CA VAL A 17 27.23 -16.81 4.80
C VAL A 17 25.74 -17.12 4.59
N LYS A 18 25.03 -16.21 3.94
CA LYS A 18 23.59 -16.35 3.69
C LYS A 18 23.19 -15.63 2.42
N GLU A 19 22.22 -16.19 1.72
CA GLU A 19 21.63 -15.67 0.50
C GLU A 19 20.11 -15.66 0.70
N MET A 20 19.43 -14.62 0.23
CA MET A 20 17.97 -14.54 0.22
C MET A 20 17.49 -13.73 -0.99
N PHE A 21 16.24 -13.91 -1.40
CA PHE A 21 15.65 -13.09 -2.45
C PHE A 21 15.49 -11.63 -2.00
N PHE A 22 15.46 -10.70 -2.96
CA PHE A 22 15.22 -9.30 -2.63
C PHE A 22 13.87 -9.09 -1.92
N ALA A 23 12.82 -9.78 -2.35
CA ALA A 23 11.50 -9.73 -1.71
C ALA A 23 11.53 -10.27 -0.26
N GLU A 24 12.35 -11.28 0.03
CA GLU A 24 12.53 -11.79 1.39
C GLU A 24 13.25 -10.77 2.27
N PHE A 25 14.22 -10.06 1.70
CA PHE A 25 14.91 -8.98 2.40
C PHE A 25 14.00 -7.76 2.65
N GLU A 26 13.11 -7.41 1.73
CA GLU A 26 12.08 -6.38 1.95
C GLU A 26 11.18 -6.75 3.14
N ALA A 27 10.80 -8.02 3.28
CA ALA A 27 10.05 -8.49 4.44
C ALA A 27 10.85 -8.41 5.77
N VAL A 28 12.18 -8.48 5.71
CA VAL A 28 13.06 -8.25 6.87
C VAL A 28 13.15 -6.76 7.21
N LEU A 29 13.12 -5.88 6.21
CA LEU A 29 13.08 -4.42 6.39
C LEU A 29 11.77 -3.93 7.01
N ASP A 30 10.64 -4.53 6.62
CA ASP A 30 9.30 -4.18 7.13
C ASP A 30 9.01 -4.74 8.54
N ASP A 31 10.04 -5.26 9.22
CA ASP A 31 9.96 -5.81 10.59
C ASP A 31 9.01 -7.04 10.72
N VAL A 32 8.59 -7.63 9.58
CA VAL A 32 7.71 -8.80 9.50
C VAL A 32 8.47 -10.08 9.86
N VAL A 33 9.74 -10.18 9.48
CA VAL A 33 10.61 -11.34 9.73
C VAL A 33 11.97 -10.91 10.29
N GLY A 34 12.34 -11.39 11.48
CA GLY A 34 13.67 -11.16 12.04
C GLY A 34 14.67 -12.23 11.60
N VAL A 35 15.94 -11.86 11.41
CA VAL A 35 17.04 -12.78 11.11
C VAL A 35 17.90 -12.97 12.38
N PRO A 36 17.58 -13.96 13.25
CA PRO A 36 18.26 -14.12 14.54
C PRO A 36 19.75 -14.47 14.40
N ASP A 37 20.15 -15.07 13.27
CA ASP A 37 21.55 -15.44 12.96
C ASP A 37 22.50 -14.23 12.95
N PHE A 38 21.95 -13.03 12.75
CA PHE A 38 22.69 -11.79 12.61
C PHE A 38 22.50 -10.82 13.78
N ALA A 39 21.85 -11.26 14.87
CA ALA A 39 21.51 -10.41 16.00
C ALA A 39 22.74 -9.72 16.63
N GLY A 40 22.66 -8.39 16.75
CA GLY A 40 23.68 -7.56 17.38
C GLY A 40 24.96 -7.38 16.56
N GLN A 41 24.92 -7.66 15.25
CA GLN A 41 26.08 -7.60 14.37
C GLN A 41 25.87 -6.61 13.23
N GLN A 42 26.96 -5.99 12.80
CA GLN A 42 27.03 -5.23 11.55
C GLN A 42 27.61 -6.13 10.48
N LEU A 43 26.90 -6.29 9.37
CA LEU A 43 27.26 -7.19 8.28
C LEU A 43 27.41 -6.43 6.96
N GLN A 44 28.33 -6.92 6.16
CA GLN A 44 28.49 -6.52 4.78
C GLN A 44 27.49 -7.32 3.95
N ALA A 45 26.70 -6.62 3.15
CA ALA A 45 25.73 -7.21 2.25
C ALA A 45 25.96 -6.72 0.82
N VAL A 46 25.55 -7.54 -0.14
CA VAL A 46 25.66 -7.25 -1.56
C VAL A 46 24.32 -7.53 -2.21
N PHE A 47 23.73 -6.52 -2.81
CA PHE A 47 22.58 -6.68 -3.69
C PHE A 47 23.08 -7.07 -5.08
N VAL A 48 22.55 -8.15 -5.64
CA VAL A 48 22.97 -8.67 -6.95
C VAL A 48 21.78 -8.85 -7.88
N GLN A 49 21.98 -8.49 -9.16
CA GLN A 49 21.10 -8.85 -10.26
C GLN A 49 21.71 -10.01 -11.04
N ILE A 50 20.93 -11.08 -11.20
CA ILE A 50 21.35 -12.34 -11.81
C ILE A 50 20.48 -12.58 -13.04
N ASN A 51 21.08 -12.89 -14.18
CA ASN A 51 20.35 -13.22 -15.40
C ASN A 51 19.93 -14.71 -15.44
N THR A 52 19.16 -15.09 -16.45
CA THR A 52 18.68 -16.47 -16.66
C THR A 52 19.79 -17.50 -16.92
N GLU A 53 21.04 -17.05 -17.12
CA GLU A 53 22.23 -17.88 -17.29
C GLU A 53 23.06 -18.01 -15.99
N MET A 54 22.52 -17.60 -14.83
CA MET A 54 23.23 -17.63 -13.54
C MET A 54 24.49 -16.75 -13.52
N LYS A 55 24.49 -15.65 -14.27
CA LYS A 55 25.58 -14.68 -14.30
C LYS A 55 25.13 -13.37 -13.67
N ILE A 56 26.03 -12.75 -12.92
CA ILE A 56 25.79 -11.48 -12.24
C ILE A 56 25.92 -10.35 -13.25
N THR A 57 24.87 -9.56 -13.43
CA THR A 57 24.85 -8.38 -14.33
C THR A 57 25.06 -7.07 -13.56
N GLY A 58 24.78 -7.07 -12.26
CA GLY A 58 25.01 -5.90 -11.42
C GLY A 58 25.14 -6.22 -9.93
N ALA A 59 25.90 -5.41 -9.21
CA ALA A 59 26.16 -5.56 -7.77
C ALA A 59 26.23 -4.20 -7.03
N VAL A 60 25.59 -4.11 -5.87
CA VAL A 60 25.67 -2.95 -4.96
C VAL A 60 26.14 -3.40 -3.58
N PHE A 61 27.25 -2.83 -3.10
CA PHE A 61 27.94 -3.22 -1.86
C PHE A 61 27.55 -2.29 -0.70
N PHE A 62 26.72 -2.77 0.22
CA PHE A 62 26.21 -1.97 1.33
C PHE A 62 26.41 -2.65 2.69
N VAL A 63 26.41 -1.84 3.75
CA VAL A 63 26.54 -2.32 5.12
C VAL A 63 25.19 -2.20 5.80
N ILE A 64 24.84 -3.22 6.58
CA ILE A 64 23.60 -3.26 7.34
C ILE A 64 23.89 -3.69 8.77
N SER A 65 23.19 -3.07 9.72
CA SER A 65 23.36 -3.34 11.14
C SER A 65 22.10 -3.97 11.70
N PHE A 66 22.27 -4.97 12.56
CA PHE A 66 21.18 -5.69 13.18
C PHE A 66 21.20 -5.52 14.70
N ASP A 67 20.02 -5.34 15.30
CA ASP A 67 19.82 -5.21 16.74
C ASP A 67 19.96 -6.58 17.41
N LYS A 68 20.01 -6.57 18.74
CA LYS A 68 20.01 -7.76 19.61
C LYS A 68 18.84 -8.72 19.36
N ARG A 69 17.82 -8.30 18.61
CA ARG A 69 16.65 -9.09 18.21
C ARG A 69 16.72 -9.62 16.77
N GLY A 70 17.82 -9.40 16.05
CA GLY A 70 17.97 -9.81 14.64
C GLY A 70 17.15 -8.96 13.66
N ARG A 71 16.78 -7.74 14.07
CA ARG A 71 16.08 -6.75 13.22
C ARG A 71 17.05 -5.69 12.77
N ILE A 72 16.76 -5.01 11.68
CA ILE A 72 17.66 -3.98 11.16
C ILE A 72 17.62 -2.75 12.09
N THR A 73 18.79 -2.25 12.48
CA THR A 73 18.92 -1.06 13.33
C THR A 73 19.01 0.21 12.52
N GLY A 74 18.20 1.21 12.90
CA GLY A 74 18.22 2.54 12.30
C GLY A 74 17.34 2.65 11.04
N ASN A 75 17.32 3.84 10.44
CA ASN A 75 16.54 4.15 9.25
C ASN A 75 17.29 3.71 7.98
N TRP A 76 17.53 2.41 7.83
CA TRP A 76 18.13 1.88 6.61
C TRP A 76 17.15 2.07 5.44
N ASN A 77 17.51 2.93 4.48
CA ASN A 77 16.67 3.28 3.33
C ASN A 77 17.55 3.56 2.12
N ILE A 78 18.29 2.55 1.67
CA ILE A 78 19.16 2.66 0.49
C ILE A 78 18.39 2.16 -0.74
N PRO A 79 18.16 2.99 -1.78
CA PRO A 79 17.43 2.60 -2.99
C PRO A 79 18.36 1.81 -3.91
N LEU A 80 18.51 0.51 -3.63
CA LEU A 80 19.48 -0.38 -4.28
C LEU A 80 19.31 -0.46 -5.81
N ARG A 81 18.07 -0.56 -6.31
CA ARG A 81 17.79 -0.57 -7.76
C ARG A 81 18.24 0.72 -8.45
N HIS A 82 17.88 1.87 -7.88
CA HIS A 82 18.25 3.18 -8.43
C HIS A 82 19.76 3.44 -8.39
N LEU A 83 20.45 2.95 -7.35
CA LEU A 83 21.92 3.01 -7.31
C LEU A 83 22.55 2.15 -8.40
N LEU A 84 21.97 0.98 -8.71
CA LEU A 84 22.48 0.11 -9.75
C LEU A 84 22.22 0.65 -11.16
N ASP A 85 21.10 1.34 -11.39
CA ASP A 85 20.81 1.97 -12.69
C ASP A 85 21.86 3.01 -13.09
N HIS A 86 22.34 3.77 -12.10
CA HIS A 86 23.35 4.83 -12.25
C HIS A 86 24.78 4.39 -11.88
N ALA A 87 24.99 3.10 -11.61
CA ALA A 87 26.28 2.55 -11.21
C ALA A 87 27.32 2.63 -12.34
N SER A 88 28.59 2.69 -11.93
CA SER A 88 29.72 2.62 -12.87
C SER A 88 29.94 1.19 -13.35
N PHE A 89 30.60 1.02 -14.49
CA PHE A 89 30.98 -0.30 -14.97
C PHE A 89 32.14 -0.85 -14.13
N GLY A 90 31.98 -2.09 -13.65
CA GLY A 90 32.94 -2.84 -12.85
C GLY A 90 33.60 -3.99 -13.63
N PRO A 91 34.37 -4.84 -12.93
CA PRO A 91 35.02 -6.00 -13.55
C PRO A 91 33.99 -7.03 -14.07
N ASP A 92 34.33 -7.74 -15.14
CA ASP A 92 33.46 -8.80 -15.67
C ASP A 92 33.41 -9.99 -14.70
N LEU A 93 32.20 -10.39 -14.29
CA LEU A 93 31.93 -11.51 -13.39
C LEU A 93 31.41 -12.75 -14.12
N GLY A 94 31.68 -12.86 -15.43
CA GLY A 94 31.34 -14.00 -16.27
C GLY A 94 30.11 -13.77 -17.17
N GLY A 95 29.55 -12.56 -17.18
CA GLY A 95 28.34 -12.20 -17.95
C GLY A 95 28.48 -10.96 -18.82
N GLY A 96 29.69 -10.43 -18.97
CA GLY A 96 29.97 -9.18 -19.68
C GLY A 96 30.14 -8.01 -18.71
N VAL A 97 29.99 -6.79 -19.21
CA VAL A 97 30.22 -5.58 -18.40
C VAL A 97 29.22 -5.53 -17.25
N THR A 98 29.70 -5.71 -16.01
CA THR A 98 28.84 -5.66 -14.82
C THR A 98 28.73 -4.23 -14.31
N LYS A 99 27.54 -3.86 -13.81
CA LYS A 99 27.36 -2.58 -13.12
C LYS A 99 27.70 -2.73 -11.64
N VAL A 100 28.59 -1.91 -11.10
CA VAL A 100 29.01 -1.99 -9.71
C VAL A 100 28.87 -0.63 -9.01
N ALA A 101 28.19 -0.64 -7.87
CA ALA A 101 28.17 0.50 -6.94
C ALA A 101 28.78 0.08 -5.59
N CYS A 102 29.86 0.74 -5.21
CA CYS A 102 30.57 0.53 -3.94
C CYS A 102 30.94 1.88 -3.31
N HIS A 103 31.64 1.88 -2.18
CA HIS A 103 32.01 3.13 -1.48
C HIS A 103 32.85 4.09 -2.34
N SER A 104 33.80 3.57 -3.12
CA SER A 104 34.65 4.34 -4.03
C SER A 104 33.94 4.73 -5.34
N ALA A 105 33.03 3.88 -5.82
CA ALA A 105 32.26 4.07 -7.05
C ALA A 105 30.76 4.27 -6.78
N CYS A 106 30.42 5.18 -5.86
CA CYS A 106 29.04 5.49 -5.53
C CYS A 106 28.49 6.63 -6.42
N PRO A 107 27.37 6.43 -7.14
CA PRO A 107 26.75 7.49 -7.95
C PRO A 107 26.22 8.67 -7.13
N VAL A 108 25.91 8.47 -5.84
CA VAL A 108 25.29 9.48 -4.98
C VAL A 108 26.01 9.56 -3.63
N SER A 109 26.70 10.67 -3.39
CA SER A 109 27.69 10.86 -2.31
C SER A 109 27.19 10.65 -0.87
N TRP A 110 25.91 10.84 -0.58
CA TRP A 110 25.33 10.65 0.76
C TRP A 110 25.15 9.18 1.18
N TYR A 111 24.92 8.26 0.22
CA TYR A 111 24.88 6.83 0.52
C TYR A 111 26.28 6.23 0.71
N ARG A 112 27.33 6.97 0.36
CA ARG A 112 28.71 6.51 0.37
C ARG A 112 29.13 5.92 1.71
N ASN A 113 28.77 6.55 2.83
CA ASN A 113 29.12 6.09 4.17
C ASN A 113 28.41 4.79 4.61
N GLN A 114 27.36 4.39 3.89
CA GLN A 114 26.63 3.14 4.11
C GLN A 114 27.04 2.04 3.11
N LEU A 115 27.88 2.38 2.14
CA LEU A 115 28.49 1.45 1.20
C LEU A 115 29.88 1.04 1.68
N TRP A 116 30.35 -0.11 1.24
CA TRP A 116 31.71 -0.60 1.48
C TRP A 116 32.41 -0.92 0.17
N ASP A 117 33.73 -0.95 0.18
CA ASP A 117 34.53 -1.30 -0.99
C ASP A 117 34.95 -2.78 -0.95
N PRO A 118 34.69 -3.55 -2.03
CA PRO A 118 35.17 -4.92 -2.11
C PRO A 118 36.70 -4.96 -2.18
N VAL A 119 37.29 -6.01 -1.63
CA VAL A 119 38.75 -6.18 -1.63
C VAL A 119 39.20 -6.56 -3.04
N MET A 120 39.93 -5.63 -3.70
CA MET A 120 40.42 -5.79 -5.07
C MET A 120 41.69 -6.66 -5.14
N GLU A 121 42.50 -6.68 -4.07
CA GLU A 121 43.68 -7.54 -3.96
C GLU A 121 43.24 -9.01 -3.81
N GLY A 122 43.30 -9.77 -4.92
CA GLY A 122 42.99 -11.21 -4.95
C GLY A 122 41.60 -11.61 -5.42
N HIS A 123 40.71 -10.67 -5.82
CA HIS A 123 39.35 -10.97 -6.34
C HIS A 123 38.48 -11.83 -5.41
N GLN A 124 38.78 -11.88 -4.11
CA GLN A 124 38.18 -12.85 -3.19
C GLN A 124 36.67 -12.62 -3.03
N THR A 125 36.24 -11.36 -2.87
CA THR A 125 34.82 -11.01 -2.72
C THR A 125 34.02 -11.31 -3.99
N PHE A 126 34.54 -10.93 -5.16
CA PHE A 126 33.87 -11.14 -6.44
C PHE A 126 33.78 -12.62 -6.81
N SER A 127 34.86 -13.38 -6.59
CA SER A 127 34.87 -14.83 -6.81
C SER A 127 33.94 -15.57 -5.85
N ALA A 128 33.82 -15.11 -4.60
CA ALA A 128 32.87 -15.65 -3.63
C ALA A 128 31.41 -15.44 -4.07
N LEU A 129 31.08 -14.27 -4.63
CA LEU A 129 29.75 -13.99 -5.19
C LEU A 129 29.44 -14.88 -6.40
N VAL A 130 30.39 -15.03 -7.33
CA VAL A 130 30.22 -15.92 -8.49
C VAL A 130 30.05 -17.37 -8.06
N ALA A 131 30.85 -17.84 -7.10
CA ALA A 131 30.72 -19.19 -6.55
C ALA A 131 29.39 -19.40 -5.80
N ALA A 132 28.89 -18.38 -5.10
CA ALA A 132 27.58 -18.39 -4.44
C ALA A 132 26.44 -18.54 -5.45
N VAL A 133 26.42 -17.72 -6.51
CA VAL A 133 25.43 -17.82 -7.58
C VAL A 133 25.50 -19.19 -8.26
N GLN A 134 26.70 -19.71 -8.57
CA GLN A 134 26.85 -21.03 -9.19
C GLN A 134 26.38 -22.20 -8.30
N ARG A 135 26.48 -22.09 -6.97
CA ARG A 135 25.93 -23.10 -6.04
C ARG A 135 24.40 -23.12 -6.04
N ASN A 136 23.76 -22.05 -6.52
CA ASN A 136 22.32 -21.90 -6.69
C ASN A 136 21.48 -22.35 -5.48
N ARG A 137 21.86 -21.92 -4.26
CA ARG A 137 21.09 -22.26 -3.05
C ARG A 137 19.70 -21.64 -3.04
N LEU A 138 19.52 -20.55 -3.79
CA LEU A 138 18.25 -19.85 -3.99
C LEU A 138 17.31 -20.58 -4.97
N GLY A 139 17.77 -21.62 -5.69
CA GLY A 139 16.93 -22.37 -6.62
C GLY A 139 16.47 -21.55 -7.83
N ILE A 140 17.29 -20.61 -8.30
CA ILE A 140 17.02 -19.80 -9.48
C ILE A 140 16.88 -20.73 -10.69
N VAL A 141 15.75 -20.63 -11.39
CA VAL A 141 15.47 -21.44 -12.58
C VAL A 141 16.25 -20.86 -13.75
N SER A 142 17.29 -21.58 -14.20
CA SER A 142 18.05 -21.22 -15.38
C SER A 142 17.42 -21.80 -16.64
N ASP A 143 17.20 -20.98 -17.67
CA ASP A 143 16.67 -21.44 -18.97
C ASP A 143 17.62 -22.43 -19.68
N ALA A 144 18.90 -22.44 -19.32
CA ALA A 144 19.88 -23.39 -19.83
C ALA A 144 19.60 -24.87 -19.48
N LEU A 145 18.71 -25.15 -18.51
CA LEU A 145 18.27 -26.50 -18.14
C LEU A 145 16.95 -26.91 -18.82
N ASN A 146 16.30 -26.01 -19.56
CA ASN A 146 15.02 -26.27 -20.24
C ASN A 146 15.16 -26.73 -21.70
N THR A 147 16.38 -26.98 -22.19
CA THR A 147 16.59 -27.67 -23.47
C THR A 147 16.87 -29.16 -23.24
N GLY A 148 15.86 -29.89 -22.80
CA GLY A 148 15.86 -31.36 -22.74
C GLY A 148 14.41 -31.85 -22.75
N PRO A 149 14.04 -32.85 -23.57
CA PRO A 149 12.65 -33.20 -23.78
C PRO A 149 12.07 -33.89 -22.55
N GLU A 150 10.74 -33.76 -22.42
CA GLU A 150 9.84 -34.38 -21.47
C GLU A 150 10.30 -35.73 -20.90
N GLN A 151 10.32 -35.82 -19.56
CA GLN A 151 9.92 -37.03 -18.83
C GLN A 151 9.64 -36.70 -17.37
N THR A 152 8.35 -36.69 -17.05
CA THR A 152 7.78 -36.78 -15.71
C THR A 152 8.30 -38.03 -15.00
N THR A 153 9.12 -37.85 -13.97
CA THR A 153 9.30 -38.85 -12.91
C THR A 153 9.15 -38.17 -11.56
N VAL A 154 8.00 -38.40 -10.94
CA VAL A 154 7.72 -38.00 -9.56
C VAL A 154 8.68 -38.78 -8.66
N SER A 155 9.53 -38.08 -7.92
CA SER A 155 10.53 -38.69 -7.04
C SER A 155 9.87 -39.52 -5.93
N ASP A 156 10.48 -40.67 -5.63
CA ASP A 156 10.05 -41.74 -4.71
C ASP A 156 9.84 -41.35 -3.22
N PHE A 157 9.87 -40.06 -2.88
CA PHE A 157 9.78 -39.56 -1.51
C PHE A 157 8.37 -39.68 -0.89
N PHE A 158 7.32 -39.85 -1.72
CA PHE A 158 5.93 -39.96 -1.25
C PHE A 158 5.45 -41.40 -0.94
N ARG A 159 6.33 -42.41 -0.96
CA ARG A 159 5.92 -43.78 -0.62
C ARG A 159 5.85 -43.96 0.90
N ARG A 160 4.62 -43.95 1.42
CA ARG A 160 4.22 -44.13 2.83
C ARG A 160 4.78 -45.44 3.43
N HIS A 161 5.28 -45.35 4.67
CA HIS A 161 5.86 -46.42 5.49
C HIS A 161 4.95 -47.64 5.76
N VAL A 162 5.56 -48.82 5.88
CA VAL A 162 5.13 -49.95 6.73
C VAL A 162 6.38 -50.53 7.43
N PRO A 163 6.39 -50.77 8.76
CA PRO A 163 7.55 -51.33 9.46
C PRO A 163 7.40 -52.84 9.70
N PRO A 164 8.52 -53.57 9.66
CA PRO A 164 8.89 -54.44 10.79
C PRO A 164 10.43 -54.38 11.01
N GLN A 165 11.09 -54.89 12.05
CA GLN A 165 10.80 -55.41 13.38
C GLN A 165 12.16 -55.37 14.13
N ARG A 166 12.10 -55.53 15.45
CA ARG A 166 13.24 -55.55 16.39
C ARG A 166 14.32 -56.56 16.03
N GLY A 167 15.57 -56.22 16.34
CA GLY A 167 16.69 -57.13 16.47
C GLY A 167 17.68 -56.57 17.49
N ASP A 168 17.94 -57.36 18.52
CA ASP A 168 18.66 -57.05 19.76
C ASP A 168 20.16 -56.81 19.57
N ALA A 169 20.73 -55.92 20.40
CA ALA A 169 22.11 -56.02 20.86
C ALA A 169 22.29 -55.25 22.18
N GLU A 170 22.64 -56.01 23.21
CA GLU A 170 22.89 -55.65 24.60
C GLU A 170 24.21 -54.86 24.82
N PRO A 171 24.45 -54.36 26.05
CA PRO A 171 25.25 -53.17 26.31
C PRO A 171 26.73 -53.48 26.55
N SER A 172 27.62 -52.57 26.12
CA SER A 172 29.00 -52.52 26.62
C SER A 172 29.18 -51.34 27.55
N VAL A 173 29.23 -51.66 28.84
CA VAL A 173 29.72 -50.78 29.90
C VAL A 173 31.23 -50.59 29.69
N SER A 174 31.65 -49.35 29.45
CA SER A 174 33.00 -48.89 29.78
C SER A 174 32.87 -47.76 30.80
N ALA A 175 32.96 -48.15 32.06
CA ALA A 175 33.31 -47.24 33.14
C ALA A 175 34.82 -47.06 33.12
N ALA A 176 35.30 -45.89 32.70
CA ALA A 176 36.59 -45.35 33.11
C ALA A 176 36.64 -43.86 32.81
N ALA A 177 36.68 -43.06 33.88
CA ALA A 177 37.58 -41.94 34.09
C ALA A 177 36.88 -40.78 34.79
N ASP A 178 37.03 -40.75 36.10
CA ASP A 178 37.05 -39.51 36.87
C ASP A 178 37.96 -38.49 36.18
N SER A 179 37.40 -37.36 35.77
CA SER A 179 38.12 -36.10 35.80
C SER A 179 37.12 -34.96 35.97
N ALA A 180 37.39 -34.13 36.96
CA ALA A 180 36.65 -32.93 37.26
C ALA A 180 36.48 -32.08 36.00
N THR A 181 35.28 -32.11 35.41
CA THR A 181 34.92 -31.10 34.41
C THR A 181 34.84 -29.76 35.14
N PRO A 182 35.52 -28.71 34.64
CA PRO A 182 35.56 -27.44 35.36
C PRO A 182 34.13 -26.93 35.52
N ILE A 183 33.81 -26.43 36.72
CA ILE A 183 32.49 -25.88 37.13
C ILE A 183 31.89 -24.92 36.07
N PHE A 184 32.76 -24.32 35.27
CA PHE A 184 32.47 -23.49 34.09
C PHE A 184 31.57 -24.18 33.03
N HIS A 185 31.77 -25.46 32.70
CA HIS A 185 30.94 -26.17 31.70
C HIS A 185 29.56 -26.55 32.21
N ARG A 186 29.39 -26.77 33.52
CA ARG A 186 28.08 -27.07 34.13
C ARG A 186 27.18 -25.83 34.14
N ARG A 187 27.70 -24.68 34.57
CA ARG A 187 26.97 -23.40 34.54
C ARG A 187 26.61 -22.98 33.11
N TYR A 188 27.50 -23.21 32.15
CA TYR A 188 27.24 -22.95 30.74
C TYR A 188 26.12 -23.85 30.18
N ARG A 189 26.12 -25.15 30.51
CA ARG A 189 25.04 -26.09 30.13
C ARG A 189 23.71 -25.74 30.79
N GLU A 190 23.71 -25.38 32.07
CA GLU A 190 22.51 -24.92 32.78
C GLU A 190 21.95 -23.63 32.15
N ARG A 191 22.83 -22.69 31.77
CA ARG A 191 22.43 -21.46 31.06
C ARG A 191 21.85 -21.75 29.67
N LEU A 192 22.43 -22.67 28.90
CA LEU A 192 21.88 -23.09 27.60
C LEU A 192 20.51 -23.77 27.75
N LYS A 193 20.34 -24.62 28.76
CA LYS A 193 19.03 -25.23 29.08
C LYS A 193 18.00 -24.17 29.45
N ALA A 194 18.38 -23.20 30.29
CA ALA A 194 17.52 -22.09 30.69
C ALA A 194 17.12 -21.22 29.48
N LEU A 195 18.05 -20.91 28.58
CA LEU A 195 17.77 -20.18 27.35
C LEU A 195 16.84 -20.97 26.42
N LYS A 196 17.06 -22.29 26.28
CA LYS A 196 16.19 -23.15 25.48
C LYS A 196 14.78 -23.25 26.06
N SER A 197 14.63 -23.40 27.37
CA SER A 197 13.32 -23.39 28.03
C SER A 197 12.63 -22.02 27.93
N ALA A 198 13.40 -20.92 28.01
CA ALA A 198 12.86 -19.57 27.83
C ALA A 198 12.36 -19.34 26.39
N GLU A 199 13.11 -19.82 25.38
CA GLU A 199 12.68 -19.72 23.98
C GLU A 199 11.47 -20.62 23.70
N GLN A 200 11.41 -21.82 24.29
CA GLN A 200 10.23 -22.68 24.22
C GLN A 200 8.98 -22.04 24.84
N LEU A 201 9.12 -21.41 26.02
CA LEU A 201 8.04 -20.66 26.65
C LEU A 201 7.60 -19.46 25.80
N ARG A 202 8.55 -18.77 25.17
CA ARG A 202 8.27 -17.66 24.26
C ARG A 202 7.48 -18.12 23.04
N LEU A 203 7.90 -19.21 22.39
CA LEU A 203 7.17 -19.79 21.26
C LEU A 203 5.77 -20.25 21.67
N ALA A 204 5.62 -20.89 22.83
CA ALA A 204 4.32 -21.28 23.36
C ALA A 204 3.41 -20.07 23.64
N THR A 205 3.96 -18.98 24.19
CA THR A 205 3.21 -17.74 24.44
C THR A 205 2.77 -17.07 23.13
N VAL A 206 3.65 -17.06 22.13
CA VAL A 206 3.32 -16.53 20.80
C VAL A 206 2.24 -17.39 20.13
N GLN A 207 2.36 -18.71 20.18
CA GLN A 207 1.35 -19.64 19.68
C GLN A 207 0.00 -19.46 20.38
N GLN A 208 -0.02 -19.35 21.71
CA GLN A 208 -1.24 -19.09 22.48
C GLN A 208 -1.87 -17.74 22.10
N LYS A 209 -1.04 -16.70 21.89
CA LYS A 209 -1.53 -15.39 21.44
C LYS A 209 -2.12 -15.46 20.02
N HIS A 210 -1.53 -16.26 19.12
CA HIS A 210 -2.10 -16.49 17.80
C HIS A 210 -3.42 -17.26 17.89
N GLN A 211 -3.47 -18.35 18.67
CA GLN A 211 -4.69 -19.13 18.89
C GLN A 211 -5.81 -18.26 19.44
N SER A 212 -5.55 -17.48 20.49
CA SER A 212 -6.53 -16.54 21.04
C SER A 212 -7.00 -15.51 20.01
N ARG A 213 -6.10 -15.00 19.15
CA ARG A 213 -6.50 -14.09 18.05
C ARG A 213 -7.38 -14.77 17.01
N PHE A 214 -7.10 -16.03 16.67
CA PHE A 214 -7.92 -16.82 15.77
C PHE A 214 -9.30 -17.06 16.37
N GLU A 215 -9.37 -17.49 17.63
CA GLU A 215 -10.63 -17.70 18.36
C GLU A 215 -11.46 -16.41 18.41
N THR A 216 -10.86 -15.27 18.77
CA THR A 216 -11.59 -13.99 18.78
C THR A 216 -12.08 -13.59 17.39
N ALA A 217 -11.31 -13.85 16.35
CA ALA A 217 -11.72 -13.54 14.98
C ALA A 217 -12.87 -14.46 14.53
N GLU A 218 -12.81 -15.76 14.86
CA GLU A 218 -13.89 -16.72 14.59
C GLU A 218 -15.18 -16.34 15.34
N GLU A 219 -15.08 -15.94 16.60
CA GLU A 219 -16.20 -15.44 17.39
C GLU A 219 -16.81 -14.17 16.75
N GLU A 220 -15.98 -13.22 16.34
CA GLU A 220 -16.43 -12.00 15.66
C GLU A 220 -17.14 -12.31 14.33
N PHE A 221 -16.59 -13.21 13.51
CA PHE A 221 -17.22 -13.64 12.28
C PHE A 221 -18.53 -14.38 12.53
N SER A 222 -18.58 -15.26 13.53
CA SER A 222 -19.80 -15.97 13.90
C SER A 222 -20.90 -15.01 14.34
N ARG A 223 -20.55 -13.98 15.14
CA ARG A 223 -21.47 -12.94 15.59
C ARG A 223 -22.00 -12.10 14.43
N GLN A 224 -21.12 -11.70 13.51
CA GLN A 224 -21.55 -10.96 12.30
C GLN A 224 -22.49 -11.81 11.44
N LEU A 225 -22.22 -13.11 11.32
CA LEU A 225 -23.05 -14.01 10.54
C LEU A 225 -24.44 -14.19 11.18
N THR A 226 -24.52 -14.32 12.51
CA THR A 226 -25.81 -14.40 13.23
C THR A 226 -26.59 -13.10 13.09
N GLU A 227 -25.94 -11.94 13.28
CA GLU A 227 -26.59 -10.63 13.14
C GLU A 227 -27.17 -10.44 11.73
N LYS A 228 -26.40 -10.79 10.69
CA LYS A 228 -26.88 -10.74 9.30
C LYS A 228 -28.02 -11.71 9.02
N ASN A 229 -27.99 -12.90 9.62
CA ASN A 229 -29.09 -13.86 9.49
C ASN A 229 -30.36 -13.36 10.18
N ASP A 230 -30.24 -12.72 11.34
CA ASP A 230 -31.36 -12.13 12.08
C ASP A 230 -31.96 -10.94 11.31
N GLU A 231 -31.12 -10.06 10.74
CA GLU A 231 -31.55 -8.99 9.84
C GLU A 231 -32.34 -9.55 8.64
N LEU A 232 -31.82 -10.62 8.01
CA LEU A 232 -32.50 -11.27 6.88
C LEU A 232 -33.83 -11.91 7.30
N ALA A 233 -33.91 -12.49 8.50
CA ALA A 233 -35.14 -13.06 9.03
C ALA A 233 -36.20 -11.96 9.26
N ALA A 234 -35.81 -10.86 9.90
CA ALA A 234 -36.69 -9.71 10.13
C ALA A 234 -37.20 -9.09 8.82
N LEU A 235 -36.31 -8.93 7.82
CA LEU A 235 -36.70 -8.43 6.50
C LEU A 235 -37.69 -9.37 5.79
N LYS A 236 -37.51 -10.69 5.91
CA LYS A 236 -38.44 -11.67 5.34
C LYS A 236 -39.82 -11.60 6.01
N GLU A 237 -39.86 -11.44 7.33
CA GLU A 237 -41.12 -11.30 8.08
C GLU A 237 -41.86 -10.01 7.70
N MET A 238 -41.13 -8.89 7.60
CA MET A 238 -41.68 -7.63 7.10
C MET A 238 -42.26 -7.76 5.69
N LEU A 239 -41.52 -8.39 4.78
CA LEU A 239 -41.99 -8.62 3.41
C LEU A 239 -43.25 -9.50 3.38
N ALA A 240 -43.31 -10.55 4.21
CA ALA A 240 -44.50 -11.39 4.32
C ALA A 240 -45.70 -10.59 4.85
N GLY A 241 -45.49 -9.70 5.83
CA GLY A 241 -46.49 -8.79 6.36
C GLY A 241 -47.04 -7.84 5.29
N GLU A 242 -46.16 -7.18 4.53
CA GLU A 242 -46.53 -6.29 3.42
C GLU A 242 -47.32 -7.02 2.34
N VAL A 243 -46.91 -8.24 1.95
CA VAL A 243 -47.63 -9.06 0.98
C VAL A 243 -49.03 -9.42 1.47
N ALA A 244 -49.17 -9.76 2.76
CA ALA A 244 -50.47 -10.06 3.35
C ALA A 244 -51.39 -8.82 3.37
N GLN A 245 -50.86 -7.66 3.75
CA GLN A 245 -51.59 -6.39 3.72
C GLN A 245 -52.04 -6.04 2.30
N ARG A 246 -51.14 -6.18 1.32
CA ARG A 246 -51.46 -5.93 -0.10
C ARG A 246 -52.61 -6.81 -0.58
N ARG A 247 -52.57 -8.11 -0.25
CA ARG A 247 -53.66 -9.05 -0.58
C ARG A 247 -54.97 -8.66 0.09
N GLN A 248 -54.95 -8.22 1.35
CA GLN A 248 -56.15 -7.78 2.05
C GLN A 248 -56.75 -6.52 1.42
N LEU A 249 -55.91 -5.56 1.04
CA LEU A 249 -56.34 -4.35 0.32
C LEU A 249 -56.92 -4.68 -1.06
N GLU A 250 -56.26 -5.54 -1.84
CA GLU A 250 -56.77 -6.02 -3.13
C GLU A 250 -58.14 -6.71 -2.96
N ALA A 251 -58.31 -7.55 -1.95
CA ALA A 251 -59.59 -8.20 -1.66
C ALA A 251 -60.68 -7.20 -1.25
N SER A 252 -60.34 -6.20 -0.43
CA SER A 252 -61.27 -5.13 -0.04
C SER A 252 -61.69 -4.29 -1.24
N LEU A 253 -60.74 -3.95 -2.12
CA LEU A 253 -60.99 -3.16 -3.31
C LEU A 253 -61.88 -3.91 -4.31
N ASN A 254 -61.62 -5.20 -4.52
CA ASN A 254 -62.48 -6.06 -5.35
C ASN A 254 -63.91 -6.15 -4.81
N LYS A 255 -64.09 -6.28 -3.49
CA LYS A 255 -65.42 -6.28 -2.86
C LYS A 255 -66.14 -4.94 -3.06
N GLN A 256 -65.44 -3.81 -2.90
CA GLN A 256 -66.02 -2.49 -3.15
C GLN A 256 -66.40 -2.30 -4.62
N GLN A 257 -65.59 -2.80 -5.56
CA GLN A 257 -65.92 -2.77 -6.98
C GLN A 257 -67.18 -3.60 -7.28
N GLN A 258 -67.28 -4.82 -6.72
CA GLN A 258 -68.48 -5.65 -6.87
C GLN A 258 -69.73 -4.95 -6.35
N LEU A 259 -69.66 -4.35 -5.15
CA LEU A 259 -70.78 -3.60 -4.59
C LEU A 259 -71.17 -2.38 -5.46
N LEU A 260 -70.18 -1.67 -6.01
CA LEU A 260 -70.46 -0.55 -6.92
C LEU A 260 -71.10 -1.03 -8.22
N ASP A 261 -70.65 -2.16 -8.78
CA ASP A 261 -71.22 -2.70 -10.00
C ASP A 261 -72.63 -3.25 -9.78
N GLU A 262 -72.89 -3.91 -8.64
CA GLU A 262 -74.23 -4.30 -8.21
C GLU A 262 -75.14 -3.07 -8.10
N GLN A 263 -74.71 -2.03 -7.38
CA GLN A 263 -75.46 -0.78 -7.27
C GLN A 263 -75.71 -0.12 -8.63
N LYS A 264 -74.73 -0.10 -9.54
CA LYS A 264 -74.93 0.41 -10.90
C LYS A 264 -76.01 -0.37 -11.63
N THR A 265 -75.98 -1.71 -11.59
CA THR A 265 -76.99 -2.54 -12.26
C THR A 265 -78.39 -2.34 -11.66
N GLU A 266 -78.49 -2.14 -10.34
CA GLU A 266 -79.74 -1.78 -9.68
C GLU A 266 -80.24 -0.41 -10.14
N TYR A 267 -79.37 0.60 -10.19
CA TYR A 267 -79.72 1.93 -10.67
C TYR A 267 -80.08 1.94 -12.16
N GLU A 268 -79.39 1.19 -13.00
CA GLU A 268 -79.70 1.03 -14.43
C GLU A 268 -81.08 0.41 -14.63
N GLY A 269 -81.41 -0.68 -13.89
CA GLY A 269 -82.74 -1.27 -13.93
C GLY A 269 -83.84 -0.37 -13.38
N LEU A 270 -83.55 0.42 -12.35
CA LEU A 270 -84.44 1.46 -11.83
C LEU A 270 -84.65 2.58 -12.86
N LEU A 271 -83.61 3.01 -13.58
CA LEU A 271 -83.70 4.04 -14.63
C LEU A 271 -84.48 3.54 -15.85
N GLU A 272 -84.29 2.30 -16.28
CA GLU A 272 -85.04 1.68 -17.37
C GLU A 272 -86.53 1.56 -17.03
N SER A 273 -86.88 1.22 -15.79
CA SER A 273 -88.27 1.13 -15.32
C SER A 273 -88.89 2.49 -15.00
N ALA A 274 -88.09 3.49 -14.60
CA ALA A 274 -88.54 4.84 -14.22
C ALA A 274 -88.65 5.83 -15.38
N GLY A 275 -88.32 5.45 -16.62
CA GLY A 275 -88.43 6.30 -17.83
C GLY A 275 -89.84 6.80 -18.20
N SER A 276 -90.83 6.69 -17.30
CA SER A 276 -92.25 6.92 -17.60
C SER A 276 -92.96 8.05 -16.85
N GLN A 277 -92.36 8.80 -15.90
CA GLN A 277 -93.07 9.90 -15.22
C GLN A 277 -92.21 11.12 -14.82
N GLY A 278 -92.68 12.33 -15.16
CA GLY A 278 -92.00 13.63 -14.96
C GLY A 278 -91.89 14.16 -13.53
N ALA A 279 -92.38 13.44 -12.51
CA ALA A 279 -92.16 13.77 -11.10
C ALA A 279 -90.70 13.50 -10.63
N TYR A 280 -89.96 12.69 -11.39
CA TYR A 280 -88.60 12.25 -11.09
C TYR A 280 -87.53 13.36 -11.20
N SER A 281 -87.82 14.43 -11.95
CA SER A 281 -86.89 15.56 -12.17
C SER A 281 -86.54 16.29 -10.86
N GLU A 282 -87.52 16.48 -9.97
CA GLU A 282 -87.29 17.16 -8.68
C GLU A 282 -86.55 16.28 -7.67
N GLU A 283 -86.78 14.96 -7.68
CA GLU A 283 -86.03 14.01 -6.83
C GLU A 283 -84.58 13.85 -7.31
N LEU A 284 -84.35 13.80 -8.62
CA LEU A 284 -83.00 13.85 -9.22
C LEU A 284 -82.26 15.13 -8.88
N GLU A 285 -82.92 16.29 -8.91
CA GLU A 285 -82.35 17.59 -8.51
C GLU A 285 -81.94 17.59 -7.02
N LYS A 286 -82.77 17.03 -6.13
CA LYS A 286 -82.46 16.90 -4.70
C LYS A 286 -81.27 15.98 -4.48
N LEU A 287 -81.25 14.83 -5.16
CA LEU A 287 -80.18 13.85 -5.07
C LEU A 287 -78.85 14.38 -5.66
N ARG A 288 -78.91 15.12 -6.77
CA ARG A 288 -77.76 15.80 -7.35
C ARG A 288 -77.17 16.83 -6.38
N LYS A 289 -78.02 17.60 -5.69
CA LYS A 289 -77.60 18.57 -4.68
C LYS A 289 -77.02 17.90 -3.43
N SER A 290 -77.51 16.74 -3.00
CA SER A 290 -76.92 16.00 -1.88
C SER A 290 -75.56 15.42 -2.26
N TYR A 291 -75.43 14.81 -3.44
CA TYR A 291 -74.16 14.30 -3.95
C TYR A 291 -73.13 15.42 -4.14
N GLU A 292 -73.53 16.58 -4.67
CA GLU A 292 -72.62 17.71 -4.84
C GLU A 292 -72.11 18.23 -3.49
N LYS A 293 -72.95 18.23 -2.45
CA LYS A 293 -72.54 18.59 -1.08
C LYS A 293 -71.58 17.55 -0.50
N GLU A 294 -71.88 16.26 -0.62
CA GLU A 294 -70.98 15.19 -0.15
C GLU A 294 -69.64 15.20 -0.87
N LEU A 295 -69.64 15.41 -2.19
CA LEU A 295 -68.43 15.52 -3.00
C LEU A 295 -67.60 16.74 -2.55
N LYS A 296 -68.24 17.89 -2.33
CA LYS A 296 -67.55 19.09 -1.80
C LYS A 296 -66.95 18.83 -0.43
N LEU A 297 -67.67 18.14 0.46
CA LEU A 297 -67.19 17.83 1.81
C LEU A 297 -66.00 16.86 1.76
N LYS A 298 -66.06 15.83 0.90
CA LYS A 298 -64.93 14.89 0.68
C LYS A 298 -63.72 15.60 0.07
N LEU A 299 -63.92 16.46 -0.92
CA LEU A 299 -62.83 17.25 -1.52
C LEU A 299 -62.20 18.19 -0.49
N GLN A 300 -63.01 18.83 0.36
CA GLN A 300 -62.51 19.66 1.46
C GLN A 300 -61.71 18.85 2.49
N GLN A 301 -62.20 17.68 2.88
CA GLN A 301 -61.48 16.78 3.79
C GLN A 301 -60.12 16.35 3.20
N GLN A 302 -60.10 15.95 1.93
CA GLN A 302 -58.85 15.59 1.24
C GLN A 302 -57.90 16.78 1.11
N ALA A 303 -58.42 17.99 0.82
CA ALA A 303 -57.61 19.19 0.75
C ALA A 303 -56.93 19.49 2.10
N VAL A 304 -57.67 19.40 3.21
CA VAL A 304 -57.12 19.58 4.56
C VAL A 304 -56.07 18.51 4.88
N GLU A 305 -56.34 17.24 4.55
CA GLU A 305 -55.36 16.16 4.78
C GLU A 305 -54.06 16.39 4.00
N PHE A 306 -54.15 16.79 2.73
CA PHE A 306 -52.97 17.10 1.93
C PHE A 306 -52.22 18.33 2.43
N GLU A 307 -52.94 19.36 2.88
CA GLU A 307 -52.35 20.55 3.49
C GLU A 307 -51.60 20.22 4.79
N GLU A 308 -52.16 19.38 5.66
CA GLU A 308 -51.48 18.88 6.85
C GLU A 308 -50.22 18.06 6.51
N ARG A 309 -50.28 17.22 5.47
CA ARG A 309 -49.12 16.44 4.99
C ARG A 309 -48.04 17.34 4.42
N LEU A 310 -48.40 18.38 3.67
CA LEU A 310 -47.47 19.38 3.16
C LEU A 310 -46.81 20.15 4.30
N ASN A 311 -47.59 20.68 5.24
CA ASN A 311 -47.07 21.38 6.41
C ASN A 311 -46.10 20.52 7.23
N ARG A 312 -46.39 19.22 7.39
CA ARG A 312 -45.47 18.29 8.06
C ARG A 312 -44.15 18.15 7.32
N ARG A 313 -44.19 18.02 5.99
CA ARG A 313 -42.98 17.90 5.15
C ARG A 313 -42.19 19.20 5.10
N GLU A 314 -42.85 20.35 5.05
CA GLU A 314 -42.19 21.66 5.10
C GLU A 314 -41.47 21.86 6.44
N ASN A 315 -42.08 21.49 7.55
CA ASN A 315 -41.45 21.52 8.87
C ASN A 315 -40.23 20.58 8.95
N GLU A 316 -40.33 19.35 8.41
CA GLU A 316 -39.21 18.41 8.36
C GLU A 316 -38.06 18.94 7.48
N LEU A 317 -38.36 19.53 6.33
CA LEU A 317 -37.38 20.15 5.45
C LEU A 317 -36.70 21.34 6.13
N TYR A 318 -37.47 22.17 6.85
CA TYR A 318 -36.94 23.28 7.61
C TYR A 318 -35.95 22.79 8.69
N GLN A 319 -36.34 21.80 9.50
CA GLN A 319 -35.48 21.21 10.53
C GLN A 319 -34.19 20.61 9.96
N ARG A 320 -34.28 19.89 8.84
CA ARG A 320 -33.09 19.38 8.14
C ARG A 320 -32.20 20.50 7.61
N SER A 321 -32.80 21.56 7.08
CA SER A 321 -32.05 22.70 6.57
C SER A 321 -31.27 23.41 7.69
N THR A 322 -31.87 23.58 8.87
CA THR A 322 -31.20 24.17 10.03
C THR A 322 -30.08 23.27 10.54
N GLU A 323 -30.32 21.96 10.64
CA GLU A 323 -29.30 20.98 11.05
C GLU A 323 -28.09 20.96 10.08
N ILE A 324 -28.35 21.02 8.77
CA ILE A 324 -27.27 21.10 7.76
C ILE A 324 -26.43 22.37 7.94
N VAL A 325 -27.07 23.51 8.25
CA VAL A 325 -26.35 24.77 8.48
C VAL A 325 -25.48 24.67 9.74
N GLU A 326 -26.02 24.12 10.82
CA GLU A 326 -25.30 23.90 12.08
C GLU A 326 -24.10 22.97 11.87
N LEU A 327 -24.31 21.80 11.26
CA LEU A 327 -23.24 20.84 10.96
C LEU A 327 -22.16 21.43 10.04
N ARG A 328 -22.54 22.25 9.05
CA ARG A 328 -21.57 22.94 8.19
C ARG A 328 -20.74 23.98 8.97
N SER A 329 -21.36 24.68 9.91
CA SER A 329 -20.65 25.62 10.78
C SER A 329 -19.66 24.89 11.69
N GLU A 330 -20.05 23.74 12.24
CA GLU A 330 -19.19 22.93 13.10
C GLU A 330 -18.03 22.30 12.33
N LEU A 331 -18.29 21.78 11.13
CA LEU A 331 -17.24 21.29 10.22
C LEU A 331 -16.24 22.39 9.89
N SER A 332 -16.71 23.62 9.66
CA SER A 332 -15.82 24.75 9.38
C SER A 332 -14.97 25.09 10.60
N ARG A 333 -15.56 25.12 11.80
CA ARG A 333 -14.85 25.32 13.06
C ARG A 333 -13.79 24.23 13.31
N LEU A 334 -14.15 22.96 13.15
CA LEU A 334 -13.24 21.83 13.34
C LEU A 334 -12.09 21.84 12.33
N ARG A 335 -12.36 22.24 11.08
CA ARG A 335 -11.32 22.39 10.06
C ARG A 335 -10.35 23.50 10.42
N GLU A 336 -10.84 24.63 10.93
CA GLU A 336 -9.97 25.72 11.36
C GLU A 336 -9.14 25.31 12.59
N GLN A 337 -9.75 24.66 13.57
CA GLN A 337 -9.04 24.13 14.74
C GLN A 337 -7.95 23.12 14.35
N ASN A 338 -8.24 22.18 13.44
CA ASN A 338 -7.23 21.24 12.95
C ASN A 338 -6.11 21.97 12.20
N ARG A 339 -6.43 22.99 11.40
CA ARG A 339 -5.42 23.79 10.70
C ARG A 339 -4.53 24.53 11.69
N GLU A 340 -5.12 25.16 12.70
CA GLU A 340 -4.36 25.85 13.76
C GLU A 340 -3.48 24.88 14.53
N LEU A 341 -3.98 23.69 14.90
CA LEU A 341 -3.19 22.67 15.60
C LEU A 341 -2.02 22.18 14.75
N LEU A 342 -2.24 21.89 13.47
CA LEU A 342 -1.16 21.47 12.56
C LEU A 342 -0.09 22.55 12.40
N LEU A 343 -0.50 23.81 12.17
CA LEU A 343 0.44 24.93 12.07
C LEU A 343 1.21 25.16 13.38
N ASN A 344 0.55 25.01 14.52
CA ASN A 344 1.15 25.19 15.84
C ASN A 344 2.09 24.03 16.21
N ASP A 345 1.80 22.80 15.83
CA ASP A 345 2.65 21.64 16.14
C ASP A 345 3.91 21.64 15.26
N ASP A 346 3.75 21.88 13.95
CA ASP A 346 4.87 21.95 13.01
C ASP A 346 5.82 23.11 13.33
N SER A 347 5.30 24.29 13.66
CA SER A 347 6.13 25.46 14.01
C SER A 347 6.86 25.28 15.34
N LYS A 348 6.22 24.67 16.35
CA LYS A 348 6.87 24.33 17.63
C LYS A 348 7.94 23.28 17.45
N MET A 349 7.68 22.23 16.69
CA MET A 349 8.67 21.19 16.41
C MET A 349 9.90 21.76 15.68
N LEU A 350 9.69 22.58 14.65
CA LEU A 350 10.79 23.25 13.93
C LEU A 350 11.57 24.19 14.85
N GLN A 351 10.89 24.87 15.79
CA GLN A 351 11.53 25.71 16.79
C GLN A 351 12.39 24.90 17.76
N ASP A 352 11.85 23.82 18.33
CA ASP A 352 12.58 22.92 19.24
C ASP A 352 13.83 22.33 18.56
N MET A 353 13.72 21.97 17.27
CA MET A 353 14.84 21.48 16.48
C MET A 353 15.92 22.55 16.32
N ALA A 354 15.54 23.78 15.96
CA ALA A 354 16.48 24.89 15.81
C ALA A 354 17.15 25.28 17.15
N GLU A 355 16.40 25.31 18.25
CA GLU A 355 16.93 25.59 19.60
C GLU A 355 17.92 24.52 20.07
N LYS A 356 17.73 23.26 19.64
CA LYS A 356 18.68 22.16 19.86
C LYS A 356 19.86 22.16 18.88
N GLY A 357 19.99 23.18 18.04
CA GLY A 357 21.10 23.35 17.11
C GLY A 357 20.98 22.54 15.82
N VAL A 358 19.79 22.06 15.47
CA VAL A 358 19.55 21.39 14.18
C VAL A 358 19.44 22.43 13.08
N VAL A 359 20.25 22.26 12.03
CA VAL A 359 20.26 23.13 10.83
C VAL A 359 19.69 22.36 9.66
N PHE A 360 18.75 22.95 8.93
CA PHE A 360 18.16 22.35 7.74
C PHE A 360 19.00 22.68 6.50
N VAL A 361 19.52 21.63 5.85
CA VAL A 361 20.32 21.75 4.63
C VAL A 361 19.71 20.89 3.53
N ALA A 362 19.46 21.49 2.37
CA ALA A 362 18.99 20.81 1.17
C ALA A 362 20.00 20.94 0.01
N TYR A 363 19.97 19.96 -0.89
CA TYR A 363 20.82 19.94 -2.08
C TYR A 363 19.97 20.11 -3.32
N HIS A 364 20.22 21.20 -4.05
CA HIS A 364 19.55 21.51 -5.31
C HIS A 364 20.60 21.74 -6.39
N PRO A 365 20.43 21.21 -7.62
CA PRO A 365 21.35 21.50 -8.70
C PRO A 365 21.56 23.01 -8.89
N GLY A 366 22.81 23.46 -8.90
CA GLY A 366 23.16 24.89 -9.01
C GLY A 366 23.33 25.59 -7.67
N ILE A 367 23.03 24.93 -6.55
CA ILE A 367 23.26 25.39 -5.18
C ILE A 367 24.01 24.28 -4.41
N GLU A 368 25.24 24.55 -4.00
CA GLU A 368 26.05 23.54 -3.29
C GLU A 368 25.50 23.23 -1.90
N HIS A 369 25.13 24.25 -1.12
CA HIS A 369 24.56 24.09 0.22
C HIS A 369 23.41 25.09 0.40
N LEU A 370 22.16 24.61 0.32
CA LEU A 370 20.99 25.44 0.62
C LEU A 370 20.68 25.29 2.11
N VAL A 371 21.11 26.26 2.91
CA VAL A 371 20.64 26.40 4.28
C VAL A 371 19.26 27.03 4.24
N ILE A 372 18.28 26.38 4.88
CA ILE A 372 16.89 26.83 4.92
C ILE A 372 16.58 27.27 6.34
N ASP A 373 16.19 28.53 6.50
CA ASP A 373 15.78 29.05 7.80
C ASP A 373 14.39 28.54 8.19
N ARG A 374 14.10 28.49 9.49
CA ARG A 374 12.78 28.04 10.02
C ARG A 374 11.61 28.76 9.34
N GLU A 375 11.75 30.05 9.12
CA GLU A 375 10.71 30.90 8.54
C GLU A 375 10.49 30.62 7.04
N GLU A 376 11.53 30.13 6.37
CA GLU A 376 11.51 29.80 4.94
C GLU A 376 11.04 28.37 4.68
N MET A 377 11.11 27.48 5.69
CA MET A 377 10.76 26.06 5.59
C MET A 377 9.35 25.79 5.03
N PRO A 378 8.27 26.50 5.44
CA PRO A 378 6.94 26.29 4.87
C PRO A 378 6.87 26.64 3.37
N SER A 379 7.62 27.66 2.94
CA SER A 379 7.68 28.05 1.53
C SER A 379 8.51 27.07 0.71
N TYR A 380 9.60 26.57 1.27
CA TYR A 380 10.41 25.51 0.66
C TYR A 380 9.62 24.21 0.46
N LEU A 381 8.88 23.74 1.48
CA LEU A 381 8.10 22.50 1.42
C LEU A 381 6.96 22.55 0.39
N ARG A 382 6.37 23.73 0.16
CA ARG A 382 5.33 23.90 -0.86
C ARG A 382 5.86 23.76 -2.28
N ASP A 383 7.00 24.38 -2.58
CA ASP A 383 7.64 24.30 -3.89
C ASP A 383 9.17 24.44 -3.81
N PRO A 384 9.90 23.31 -3.71
CA PRO A 384 11.35 23.32 -3.63
C PRO A 384 12.04 23.85 -4.90
N GLN A 385 11.42 23.66 -6.08
CA GLN A 385 12.03 24.08 -7.35
C GLN A 385 11.96 25.58 -7.53
N SER A 386 10.82 26.19 -7.21
CA SER A 386 10.67 27.65 -7.22
C SER A 386 11.60 28.31 -6.19
N PHE A 387 11.71 27.71 -5.00
CA PHE A 387 12.63 28.18 -3.96
C PHE A 387 14.09 28.14 -4.42
N ALA A 388 14.51 27.01 -5.03
CA ALA A 388 15.86 26.89 -5.59
C ALA A 388 16.10 27.84 -6.76
N ALA A 389 15.12 28.05 -7.64
CA ALA A 389 15.21 29.01 -8.74
C ALA A 389 15.41 30.45 -8.23
N HIS A 390 14.63 30.86 -7.22
CA HIS A 390 14.76 32.16 -6.57
C HIS A 390 16.15 32.33 -5.92
N ARG A 391 16.65 31.31 -5.22
CA ARG A 391 17.99 31.35 -4.61
C ARG A 391 19.12 31.37 -5.66
N CYS A 392 18.87 30.81 -6.85
CA CYS A 392 19.75 30.90 -8.01
C CYS A 392 19.59 32.20 -8.81
N GLU A 393 18.69 33.11 -8.40
CA GLU A 393 18.31 34.35 -9.09
C GLU A 393 17.94 34.15 -10.57
N VAL A 394 17.19 33.08 -10.86
CA VAL A 394 16.66 32.80 -12.20
C VAL A 394 15.15 32.58 -12.12
N SER A 395 14.45 32.81 -13.23
CA SER A 395 13.03 32.46 -13.30
C SER A 395 12.83 30.95 -13.15
N VAL A 396 11.67 30.54 -12.63
CA VAL A 396 11.32 29.13 -12.43
C VAL A 396 11.40 28.36 -13.76
N GLU A 397 10.88 28.95 -14.84
CA GLU A 397 10.93 28.35 -16.18
C GLU A 397 12.36 28.14 -16.68
N ARG A 398 13.24 29.14 -16.49
CA ARG A 398 14.65 29.04 -16.88
C ARG A 398 15.36 27.98 -16.06
N TYR A 399 15.10 27.92 -14.75
CA TYR A 399 15.68 26.90 -13.86
C TYR A 399 15.23 25.49 -14.26
N GLN A 400 13.95 25.28 -14.59
CA GLN A 400 13.44 23.99 -15.06
C GLN A 400 14.06 23.56 -16.39
N ARG A 401 14.17 24.47 -17.36
CA ARG A 401 14.81 24.20 -18.66
C ARG A 401 16.30 23.90 -18.49
N TRP A 402 16.99 24.66 -17.65
CA TRP A 402 18.36 24.37 -17.27
C TRP A 402 18.50 23.03 -16.55
N LEU A 403 17.59 22.68 -15.64
CA LEU A 403 17.61 21.42 -14.91
C LEU A 403 17.48 20.23 -15.86
N GLN A 404 16.67 20.36 -16.92
CA GLN A 404 16.56 19.37 -17.98
C GLN A 404 17.89 19.23 -18.75
N HIS A 405 18.52 20.34 -19.15
CA HIS A 405 19.87 20.33 -19.76
C HIS A 405 20.94 19.75 -18.82
N TYR A 406 20.86 20.07 -17.53
CA TYR A 406 21.80 19.61 -16.52
C TYR A 406 21.71 18.09 -16.32
N ARG A 407 20.50 17.52 -16.38
CA ARG A 407 20.28 16.06 -16.28
C ARG A 407 20.67 15.34 -17.57
N LEU A 408 20.33 15.91 -18.72
CA LEU A 408 20.60 15.32 -20.03
C LEU A 408 21.00 16.41 -21.04
N PRO A 409 22.31 16.69 -21.21
CA PRO A 409 22.78 17.77 -22.07
C PRO A 409 22.80 17.31 -23.52
N ILE A 410 21.64 17.35 -24.19
CA ILE A 410 21.48 17.03 -25.60
C ILE A 410 20.82 18.18 -26.35
N CYS A 411 21.04 18.24 -27.66
CA CYS A 411 20.38 19.20 -28.54
C CYS A 411 18.87 18.94 -28.59
N ARG A 412 18.10 19.95 -28.18
CA ARG A 412 16.63 19.87 -28.09
C ARG A 412 15.92 20.49 -29.28
N HIS A 413 16.65 20.80 -30.35
CA HIS A 413 16.03 21.19 -31.62
C HIS A 413 15.12 20.05 -32.12
N GLN A 414 13.88 20.38 -32.42
CA GLN A 414 12.91 19.45 -33.01
C GLN A 414 12.87 19.68 -34.52
N ASN A 415 13.06 18.61 -35.28
CA ASN A 415 12.88 18.62 -36.72
C ASN A 415 11.38 18.79 -37.07
N PRO A 416 11.03 19.08 -38.35
CA PRO A 416 9.63 19.17 -38.80
C PRO A 416 8.79 17.91 -38.53
N ALA A 417 9.44 16.76 -38.33
CA ALA A 417 8.82 15.49 -37.97
C ALA A 417 8.61 15.30 -36.45
N GLY A 418 9.00 16.28 -35.61
CA GLY A 418 8.88 16.25 -34.15
C GLY A 418 10.01 15.51 -33.41
N GLU A 419 10.99 14.98 -34.14
CA GLU A 419 12.13 14.26 -33.55
C GLU A 419 13.21 15.21 -33.03
N TYR A 420 13.79 14.90 -31.87
CA TYR A 420 14.90 15.65 -31.31
C TYR A 420 16.22 15.31 -32.00
N CYS A 421 17.03 16.34 -32.30
CA CYS A 421 18.37 16.18 -32.86
C CYS A 421 19.27 15.26 -31.99
N GLY A 422 19.20 15.38 -30.66
CA GLY A 422 19.86 14.45 -29.74
C GLY A 422 21.39 14.55 -29.65
N GLN A 423 22.04 15.44 -30.43
CA GLN A 423 23.49 15.63 -30.36
C GLN A 423 23.94 16.04 -28.94
N PRO A 424 24.99 15.43 -28.38
CA PRO A 424 25.46 15.75 -27.03
C PRO A 424 26.04 17.16 -26.94
N LEU A 425 25.74 17.86 -25.85
CA LEU A 425 26.15 19.23 -25.57
C LEU A 425 27.04 19.31 -24.34
N ILE A 426 27.76 20.43 -24.22
CA ILE A 426 28.53 20.74 -23.02
C ILE A 426 27.56 21.08 -21.90
N LYS A 427 27.64 20.34 -20.79
CA LYS A 427 26.82 20.55 -19.60
C LYS A 427 27.12 21.91 -18.97
N VAL A 428 26.09 22.71 -18.77
CA VAL A 428 26.20 24.00 -18.06
C VAL A 428 25.96 23.77 -16.58
N MET A 429 26.98 24.01 -15.75
CA MET A 429 26.93 23.70 -14.31
C MET A 429 26.18 24.74 -13.48
N ARG A 430 26.02 25.97 -13.96
CA ARG A 430 25.36 27.07 -13.22
C ARG A 430 24.09 27.53 -13.95
N PRO A 431 22.93 27.59 -13.27
CA PRO A 431 21.67 28.04 -13.89
C PRO A 431 21.76 29.44 -14.50
N LYS A 432 22.48 30.37 -13.85
CA LYS A 432 22.68 31.76 -14.33
C LYS A 432 23.38 31.84 -15.69
N LEU A 433 24.17 30.84 -16.05
CA LEU A 433 24.93 30.81 -17.31
C LEU A 433 24.16 30.12 -18.45
N PHE A 434 23.00 29.54 -18.16
CA PHE A 434 22.18 28.87 -19.16
C PHE A 434 21.36 29.86 -19.96
N ARG A 435 21.46 29.74 -21.28
CA ARG A 435 20.68 30.52 -22.25
C ARG A 435 19.95 29.56 -23.19
N GLU A 436 18.65 29.72 -23.27
CA GLU A 436 17.80 28.96 -24.20
C GLU A 436 18.14 29.33 -25.64
N GLY A 437 18.11 28.35 -26.55
CA GLY A 437 18.55 28.49 -27.93
C GLY A 437 20.07 28.40 -28.13
N GLU A 438 20.87 28.79 -27.14
CA GLU A 438 22.34 28.77 -27.23
C GLU A 438 22.95 27.56 -26.50
N SER A 439 22.50 27.29 -25.28
CA SER A 439 23.08 26.28 -24.39
C SER A 439 22.49 24.88 -24.59
N ASP A 440 21.26 24.80 -25.09
CA ASP A 440 20.45 23.60 -25.32
C ASP A 440 20.37 23.19 -26.80
N ARG A 441 21.12 23.87 -27.68
CA ARG A 441 21.25 23.54 -29.11
C ARG A 441 22.70 23.27 -29.51
N CYS A 442 22.91 22.43 -30.52
CA CYS A 442 24.23 22.17 -31.09
C CYS A 442 24.66 23.28 -32.06
N LYS A 443 25.92 23.27 -32.50
CA LYS A 443 26.46 24.30 -33.40
C LYS A 443 25.63 24.49 -34.67
N ASP A 444 25.07 23.39 -35.19
CA ASP A 444 24.24 23.39 -36.40
C ASP A 444 22.86 24.04 -36.18
N HIS A 445 22.38 24.09 -34.93
CA HIS A 445 21.05 24.62 -34.57
C HIS A 445 21.08 25.89 -33.71
N ARG A 446 22.27 26.43 -33.37
CA ARG A 446 22.49 27.63 -32.52
C ARG A 446 22.17 28.97 -33.21
N GLY A 447 21.77 28.97 -34.47
CA GLY A 447 21.49 30.18 -35.24
C GLY A 447 20.30 30.06 -36.21
N GLY A 448 19.36 29.15 -35.91
CA GLY A 448 18.12 28.94 -36.65
C GLY A 448 16.89 29.49 -35.92
#